data_AF-A0A936WK14-F1
#
_entry.id   AF-A0A936WK14-F1
#
_cell.length_a   1.000
_cell.length_b   1.000
_cell.length_c   1.000
_cell.angle_alpha   90.00
_cell.angle_beta   90.00
_cell.angle_gamma   90.00
#
_symmetry.space_group_name_H-M   'P 1'
#
loop_
_entity.id
_entity.type
_entity.pdbx_description
1 polymer ?
#
loop_
_entity_poly.entity_id
_entity_poly.type
_entity_poly.pdbx_seq_one_letter_code
_entity_poly.pdbx_strand_id
1 'polypeptide(L)'
;MRKKIPAGLLVLYAGTVLGADPLPQDLVKGNTQFALDLYAKLGVGAGNVFFSPYSLSAALAMTSAGARGETLTEINTVFHFPPVGPHAGFHRLDGALGGTDRPYELNIANRIWLRKGAAFQPEFLKTLADDYGAGAELLDFGQAPEPSRLTINHWVSDRTKTKIPELLPEGTIDSITQTVLTNAVYFKGTWEKAFEKTDTQPTPFHGSDGTTFPVDLMRQTSRFPYAEDEWVQALEMPYRGGDLSLVVLLPKEGKTLGDVEKRLNPGQLETWVAGLQNHEVEVFFPKFTSRFRRNLPPDLKSLGIRRAFDPDRADFSGVRPLRPDEPIFISHVFHEAFLQVDEEGTEATAATAVVMGVGAAAPSSLLFELTVHSFILSATALRERFFSWGASWGRGEALETENQNPDTSPCPSLRRRGRKGKDRMSPPNRRQFFSSVVDTPPAFW
;
A
#
# COMPACT_ATOMS: atom_id res chain seq x y z
N MET A 1 36.75 -16.02 -11.41
CA MET A 1 36.90 -14.73 -10.68
C MET A 1 35.51 -14.35 -10.19
N ARG A 2 35.29 -14.09 -8.90
CA ARG A 2 33.99 -13.57 -8.44
C ARG A 2 33.90 -12.11 -8.89
N LYS A 3 32.91 -11.80 -9.72
CA LYS A 3 32.69 -10.44 -10.24
C LYS A 3 32.22 -9.53 -9.11
N LYS A 4 32.65 -8.27 -9.12
CA LYS A 4 32.12 -7.26 -8.19
C LYS A 4 30.77 -6.78 -8.73
N ILE A 5 29.69 -7.31 -8.18
CA ILE A 5 28.33 -6.83 -8.47
C ILE A 5 28.19 -5.44 -7.83
N PRO A 6 27.72 -4.41 -8.57
CA PRO A 6 27.60 -3.07 -8.02
C PRO A 6 26.47 -3.00 -6.98
N ALA A 7 26.75 -2.23 -5.93
CA ALA A 7 25.89 -2.14 -4.76
C ALA A 7 24.69 -1.21 -4.99
N GLY A 8 23.48 -1.75 -4.89
CA GLY A 8 22.28 -0.95 -5.05
C GLY A 8 21.01 -1.77 -5.26
N LEU A 9 19.92 -1.35 -4.64
CA LEU A 9 18.59 -1.90 -4.89
C LEU A 9 17.57 -0.80 -4.73
N LEU A 10 16.60 -0.78 -5.64
CA LEU A 10 15.30 -0.20 -5.38
C LEU A 10 14.25 -1.32 -5.33
N VAL A 11 13.78 -1.64 -4.12
CA VAL A 11 12.57 -2.44 -3.97
C VAL A 11 11.36 -1.57 -4.21
N LEU A 12 10.39 -2.08 -4.96
CA LEU A 12 9.07 -1.51 -5.11
C LEU A 12 8.04 -2.56 -4.70
N TYR A 13 7.27 -2.28 -3.67
CA TYR A 13 6.03 -3.03 -3.48
C TYR A 13 5.10 -2.76 -4.67
N ALA A 14 4.40 -3.78 -5.16
CA ALA A 14 3.40 -3.62 -6.21
C ALA A 14 2.20 -4.53 -5.92
N GLY A 15 1.02 -3.92 -5.83
CA GLY A 15 -0.23 -4.60 -5.57
C GLY A 15 -1.16 -4.57 -6.77
N THR A 16 -1.38 -5.73 -7.38
CA THR A 16 -2.59 -6.02 -8.15
C THR A 16 -3.78 -6.08 -7.21
N VAL A 17 -4.40 -4.94 -6.99
CA VAL A 17 -5.63 -4.87 -6.23
C VAL A 17 -6.78 -5.43 -7.06
N LEU A 18 -7.13 -6.70 -6.82
CA LEU A 18 -8.30 -7.35 -7.41
C LEU A 18 -9.57 -6.89 -6.68
N GLY A 19 -10.24 -5.88 -7.24
CA GLY A 19 -11.54 -5.37 -6.78
C GLY A 19 -12.63 -5.50 -7.85
N ALA A 20 -13.90 -5.50 -7.42
CA ALA A 20 -15.04 -5.53 -8.35
C ALA A 20 -15.28 -4.17 -9.04
N ASP A 21 -14.86 -3.08 -8.42
CA ASP A 21 -14.93 -1.72 -8.96
C ASP A 21 -13.57 -1.29 -9.55
N PRO A 22 -13.56 -0.51 -10.65
CA PRO A 22 -12.32 0.02 -11.21
C PRO A 22 -11.64 0.99 -10.24
N LEU A 23 -10.34 0.78 -10.05
CA LEU A 23 -9.50 1.61 -9.20
C LEU A 23 -9.47 3.07 -9.71
N PRO A 24 -9.34 4.08 -8.83
CA PRO A 24 -9.19 5.47 -9.23
C PRO A 24 -7.81 5.69 -9.88
N GLN A 25 -7.70 5.40 -11.18
CA GLN A 25 -6.44 5.38 -11.92
C GLN A 25 -5.63 6.68 -11.80
N ASP A 26 -6.28 7.84 -11.82
CA ASP A 26 -5.60 9.13 -11.67
C ASP A 26 -4.99 9.31 -10.26
N LEU A 27 -5.67 8.80 -9.22
CA LEU A 27 -5.15 8.82 -7.85
C LEU A 27 -4.02 7.81 -7.66
N VAL A 28 -4.08 6.64 -8.31
CA VAL A 28 -2.98 5.67 -8.32
C VAL A 28 -1.74 6.29 -8.99
N LYS A 29 -1.89 6.88 -10.18
CA LYS A 29 -0.80 7.56 -10.91
C LYS A 29 -0.22 8.73 -10.10
N GLY A 30 -1.07 9.56 -9.51
CA GLY A 30 -0.65 10.66 -8.65
C GLY A 30 0.14 10.19 -7.42
N ASN A 31 -0.35 9.14 -6.74
CA ASN A 31 0.36 8.53 -5.62
C ASN A 31 1.70 7.88 -6.03
N THR A 32 1.79 7.30 -7.23
CA THR A 32 3.08 6.80 -7.78
C THR A 32 4.04 7.95 -8.07
N GLN A 33 3.60 9.07 -8.66
CA GLN A 33 4.46 10.24 -8.87
C GLN A 33 4.94 10.82 -7.52
N PHE A 34 4.04 11.00 -6.55
CA PHE A 34 4.40 11.44 -5.20
C PHE A 34 5.41 10.49 -4.51
N ALA A 35 5.26 9.17 -4.69
CA ALA A 35 6.21 8.18 -4.17
C ALA A 35 7.63 8.42 -4.70
N LEU A 36 7.77 8.68 -6.00
CA LEU A 36 9.07 8.91 -6.63
C LEU A 36 9.63 10.30 -6.26
N ASP A 37 8.78 11.32 -6.21
CA ASP A 37 9.16 12.68 -5.78
C ASP A 37 9.68 12.69 -4.34
N LEU A 38 8.97 12.05 -3.42
CA LEU A 38 9.40 11.93 -2.03
C LEU A 38 10.65 11.07 -1.90
N TYR A 39 10.74 9.93 -2.61
CA TYR A 39 11.95 9.10 -2.60
C TYR A 39 13.18 9.91 -3.05
N ALA A 40 13.07 10.70 -4.11
CA ALA A 40 14.15 11.56 -4.59
C ALA A 40 14.60 12.64 -3.57
N LYS A 41 13.74 13.03 -2.62
CA LYS A 41 14.13 13.88 -1.48
C LYS A 41 14.77 13.08 -0.34
N LEU A 42 14.26 11.89 -0.05
CA LEU A 42 14.73 11.04 1.04
C LEU A 42 16.07 10.36 0.75
N GLY A 43 16.33 9.99 -0.51
CA GLY A 43 17.52 9.25 -0.96
C GLY A 43 18.82 10.06 -1.00
N VAL A 44 18.80 11.35 -0.67
CA VAL A 44 20.02 12.18 -0.63
C VAL A 44 20.85 11.87 0.62
N GLY A 45 21.67 10.80 0.53
CA GLY A 45 22.81 10.55 1.41
C GLY A 45 22.51 9.89 2.77
N ALA A 46 21.37 9.21 2.93
CA ALA A 46 20.91 8.73 4.24
C ALA A 46 20.44 7.26 4.27
N GLY A 47 21.37 6.32 4.15
CA GLY A 47 21.16 4.90 4.48
C GLY A 47 20.02 4.20 3.71
N ASN A 48 19.40 3.20 4.34
CA ASN A 48 18.24 2.50 3.78
C ASN A 48 16.97 3.35 3.95
N VAL A 49 16.44 3.88 2.84
CA VAL A 49 15.09 4.49 2.82
C VAL A 49 14.04 3.39 2.74
N PHE A 50 12.93 3.54 3.47
CA PHE A 50 11.72 2.70 3.35
C PHE A 50 10.49 3.49 3.83
N PHE A 51 9.45 3.66 3.01
CA PHE A 51 8.25 4.38 3.44
C PHE A 51 7.00 3.95 2.67
N SER A 52 5.82 4.32 3.21
CA SER A 52 4.53 4.10 2.54
C SER A 52 3.94 5.41 1.98
N PRO A 53 4.07 5.66 0.67
CA PRO A 53 3.48 6.82 0.00
C PRO A 53 1.97 6.76 0.04
N TYR A 54 1.33 5.61 -0.22
CA TYR A 54 -0.14 5.49 -0.13
C TYR A 54 -0.65 5.92 1.24
N SER A 55 -0.01 5.44 2.30
CA SER A 55 -0.39 5.78 3.66
C SER A 55 -0.25 7.28 3.90
N LEU A 56 0.88 7.88 3.52
CA LEU A 56 1.13 9.32 3.64
C LEU A 56 0.15 10.17 2.83
N SER A 57 -0.12 9.77 1.59
CA SER A 57 -1.09 10.40 0.70
C SER A 57 -2.49 10.36 1.31
N ALA A 58 -2.94 9.21 1.83
CA ALA A 58 -4.23 9.10 2.52
C ALA A 58 -4.29 9.97 3.78
N ALA A 59 -3.20 10.00 4.56
CA ALA A 59 -3.09 10.82 5.76
C ALA A 59 -3.17 12.33 5.47
N LEU A 60 -2.46 12.82 4.45
CA LEU A 60 -2.54 14.24 4.07
C LEU A 60 -3.79 14.56 3.24
N ALA A 61 -4.42 13.57 2.60
CA ALA A 61 -5.72 13.76 1.98
C ALA A 61 -6.81 14.04 3.04
N MET A 62 -6.75 13.40 4.22
CA MET A 62 -7.61 13.76 5.36
C MET A 62 -7.44 15.24 5.75
N THR A 63 -6.22 15.80 5.75
CA THR A 63 -6.03 17.22 6.06
C THR A 63 -6.46 18.15 4.93
N SER A 64 -6.33 17.72 3.67
CA SER A 64 -6.78 18.51 2.50
C SER A 64 -8.29 18.76 2.49
N ALA A 65 -9.12 17.86 3.05
CA ALA A 65 -10.57 18.07 3.18
C ALA A 65 -10.92 19.37 3.93
N GLY A 66 -10.08 19.76 4.90
CA GLY A 66 -10.23 20.98 5.68
C GLY A 66 -9.38 22.17 5.20
N ALA A 67 -8.46 21.96 4.27
CA ALA A 67 -7.60 23.01 3.72
C ALA A 67 -8.35 23.88 2.69
N ARG A 68 -7.98 25.16 2.56
CA ARG A 68 -8.53 26.08 1.56
C ARG A 68 -7.42 26.92 0.91
N GLY A 69 -7.78 27.72 -0.09
CA GLY A 69 -6.88 28.66 -0.78
C GLY A 69 -5.57 28.02 -1.27
N GLU A 70 -4.47 28.77 -1.14
CA GLU A 70 -3.14 28.29 -1.51
C GLU A 70 -2.67 27.08 -0.68
N THR A 71 -3.12 26.92 0.57
CA THR A 71 -2.78 25.73 1.38
C THR A 71 -3.30 24.45 0.74
N LEU A 72 -4.54 24.45 0.25
CA LEU A 72 -5.10 23.33 -0.50
C LEU A 72 -4.37 23.13 -1.84
N THR A 73 -4.05 24.21 -2.56
CA THR A 73 -3.33 24.14 -3.84
C THR A 73 -1.94 23.51 -3.69
N GLU A 74 -1.16 23.90 -2.68
CA GLU A 74 0.15 23.31 -2.39
C GLU A 74 0.05 21.80 -2.08
N ILE A 75 -0.91 21.40 -1.24
CA ILE A 75 -1.13 19.98 -0.87
C ILE A 75 -1.51 19.16 -2.12
N ASN A 76 -2.53 19.60 -2.87
CA ASN A 76 -3.01 18.88 -4.05
C ASN A 76 -1.92 18.76 -5.13
N THR A 77 -1.07 19.78 -5.28
CA THR A 77 0.03 19.77 -6.25
C THR A 77 1.10 18.76 -5.87
N VAL A 78 1.56 18.73 -4.61
CA VAL A 78 2.66 17.85 -4.20
C VAL A 78 2.24 16.38 -4.10
N PHE A 79 0.99 16.10 -3.73
CA PHE A 79 0.47 14.74 -3.71
C PHE A 79 -0.17 14.30 -5.04
N HIS A 80 -0.16 15.17 -6.06
CA HIS A 80 -0.76 14.92 -7.38
C HIS A 80 -2.22 14.44 -7.28
N PHE A 81 -2.99 15.03 -6.36
CA PHE A 81 -4.38 14.63 -6.16
C PHE A 81 -5.25 15.03 -7.36
N PRO A 82 -6.19 14.17 -7.81
CA PRO A 82 -7.13 14.54 -8.85
C PRO A 82 -8.01 15.71 -8.39
N PRO A 83 -8.40 16.63 -9.29
CA PRO A 83 -9.14 17.83 -8.93
C PRO A 83 -10.57 17.56 -8.44
N VAL A 84 -11.09 16.34 -8.64
CA VAL A 84 -12.43 15.92 -8.23
C VAL A 84 -12.35 14.56 -7.53
N GLY A 85 -13.02 14.46 -6.39
CA GLY A 85 -13.21 13.19 -5.66
C GLY A 85 -11.96 12.49 -5.13
N PRO A 86 -10.88 13.17 -4.66
CA PRO A 86 -9.72 12.46 -4.09
C PRO A 86 -10.11 11.61 -2.86
N HIS A 87 -10.99 12.12 -1.98
CA HIS A 87 -11.43 11.41 -0.77
C HIS A 87 -12.19 10.11 -1.10
N ALA A 88 -13.23 10.17 -1.93
CA ALA A 88 -13.92 8.97 -2.43
C ALA A 88 -13.02 8.04 -3.26
N GLY A 89 -11.93 8.57 -3.84
CA GLY A 89 -10.85 7.77 -4.42
C GLY A 89 -10.07 6.99 -3.35
N PHE A 90 -9.66 7.65 -2.27
CA PHE A 90 -9.04 6.99 -1.12
C PHE A 90 -9.97 5.97 -0.46
N HIS A 91 -11.26 6.25 -0.32
CA HIS A 91 -12.25 5.27 0.16
C HIS A 91 -12.22 3.98 -0.66
N ARG A 92 -12.24 4.09 -2.00
CA ARG A 92 -12.16 2.91 -2.89
C ARG A 92 -10.81 2.21 -2.81
N LEU A 93 -9.70 2.95 -2.70
CA LEU A 93 -8.38 2.33 -2.51
C LEU A 93 -8.28 1.61 -1.16
N ASP A 94 -8.82 2.19 -0.09
CA ASP A 94 -8.78 1.61 1.26
C ASP A 94 -9.66 0.35 1.34
N GLY A 95 -10.89 0.40 0.81
CA GLY A 95 -11.75 -0.77 0.69
C GLY A 95 -11.17 -1.87 -0.21
N ALA A 96 -10.30 -1.52 -1.16
CA ALA A 96 -9.68 -2.47 -2.07
C ALA A 96 -8.28 -2.94 -1.61
N LEU A 97 -7.63 -2.25 -0.66
CA LEU A 97 -6.45 -2.74 0.07
C LEU A 97 -6.84 -3.52 1.33
N GLY A 98 -7.93 -3.12 1.98
CA GLY A 98 -8.53 -3.75 3.15
C GLY A 98 -9.31 -5.01 2.81
N GLY A 99 -9.32 -5.96 3.74
CA GLY A 99 -10.09 -7.21 3.62
C GLY A 99 -9.56 -8.26 4.58
N THR A 100 -10.45 -8.95 5.28
CA THR A 100 -10.08 -9.94 6.30
C THR A 100 -9.73 -11.31 5.72
N ASP A 101 -10.19 -11.61 4.51
CA ASP A 101 -10.12 -12.94 3.90
C ASP A 101 -8.89 -13.10 2.99
N ARG A 102 -7.82 -12.37 3.31
CA ARG A 102 -6.57 -12.36 2.53
C ARG A 102 -5.49 -13.21 3.20
N PRO A 103 -4.63 -13.91 2.43
CA PRO A 103 -3.54 -14.74 2.98
C PRO A 103 -2.31 -13.93 3.43
N TYR A 104 -2.49 -12.64 3.71
CA TYR A 104 -1.49 -11.70 4.20
C TYR A 104 -2.16 -10.68 5.13
N GLU A 105 -1.39 -10.07 6.02
CA GLU A 105 -1.84 -9.03 6.95
C GLU A 105 -1.22 -7.68 6.56
N LEU A 106 -2.06 -6.71 6.22
CA LEU A 106 -1.67 -5.33 5.90
C LEU A 106 -2.42 -4.39 6.84
N ASN A 107 -1.73 -3.83 7.83
CA ASN A 107 -2.29 -2.88 8.78
C ASN A 107 -1.75 -1.48 8.47
N ILE A 108 -2.65 -0.61 8.00
CA ILE A 108 -2.36 0.79 7.68
C ILE A 108 -2.98 1.66 8.78
N ALA A 109 -2.13 2.16 9.68
CA ALA A 109 -2.53 2.92 10.85
C ALA A 109 -2.55 4.43 10.54
N ASN A 110 -3.57 4.85 9.80
CA ASN A 110 -3.86 6.26 9.51
C ASN A 110 -4.85 6.83 10.52
N ARG A 111 -4.52 7.97 11.13
CA ARG A 111 -5.46 8.72 11.97
C ARG A 111 -5.08 10.18 12.11
N ILE A 112 -6.12 11.02 12.12
CA ILE A 112 -6.06 12.41 12.56
C ILE A 112 -6.58 12.52 14.00
N TRP A 113 -5.79 13.16 14.86
CA TRP A 113 -6.10 13.41 16.26
C TRP A 113 -6.30 14.90 16.44
N LEU A 114 -7.46 15.31 16.94
CA LEU A 114 -7.86 16.70 17.02
C LEU A 114 -7.97 17.15 18.48
N ARG A 115 -7.68 18.43 18.74
CA ARG A 115 -7.82 19.02 20.07
C ARG A 115 -9.28 19.00 20.54
N LYS A 116 -9.53 18.39 21.71
CA LYS A 116 -10.82 18.41 22.40
C LYS A 116 -11.26 19.85 22.71
N GLY A 117 -12.56 20.13 22.57
CA GLY A 117 -13.17 21.43 22.88
C GLY A 117 -13.16 22.44 21.73
N ALA A 118 -12.53 22.14 20.60
CA ALA A 118 -12.66 22.94 19.39
C ALA A 118 -13.97 22.62 18.63
N ALA A 119 -14.57 23.65 18.02
CA ALA A 119 -15.77 23.51 17.19
C ALA A 119 -15.37 23.23 15.72
N PHE A 120 -15.45 21.97 15.31
CA PHE A 120 -15.11 21.54 13.95
C PHE A 120 -16.26 21.74 12.96
N GLN A 121 -15.93 21.95 11.68
CA GLN A 121 -16.93 22.05 10.61
C GLN A 121 -17.61 20.68 10.39
N PRO A 122 -18.95 20.60 10.34
CA PRO A 122 -19.67 19.34 10.13
C PRO A 122 -19.27 18.61 8.85
N GLU A 123 -19.08 19.33 7.74
CA GLU A 123 -18.68 18.74 6.45
C GLU A 123 -17.29 18.08 6.51
N PHE A 124 -16.37 18.63 7.28
CA PHE A 124 -15.04 18.03 7.46
C PHE A 124 -15.12 16.71 8.22
N LEU A 125 -15.86 16.69 9.35
CA LEU A 125 -16.08 15.46 10.09
C LEU A 125 -16.84 14.41 9.27
N LYS A 126 -17.79 14.84 8.43
CA LYS A 126 -18.53 13.97 7.51
C LYS A 126 -17.60 13.31 6.49
N THR A 127 -16.75 14.08 5.80
CA THR A 127 -15.76 13.52 4.85
C THR A 127 -14.82 12.51 5.52
N LEU A 128 -14.34 12.78 6.74
CA LEU A 128 -13.50 11.83 7.47
C LEU A 128 -14.25 10.53 7.83
N ALA A 129 -15.51 10.63 8.24
CA ALA A 129 -16.33 9.48 8.60
C ALA A 129 -16.69 8.61 7.37
N ASP A 130 -17.12 9.26 6.28
CA ASP A 130 -17.59 8.58 5.07
C ASP A 130 -16.42 7.96 4.27
N ASP A 131 -15.37 8.74 4.00
CA ASP A 131 -14.33 8.34 3.04
C ASP A 131 -13.14 7.60 3.67
N TYR A 132 -12.83 7.82 4.96
CA TYR A 132 -11.59 7.32 5.56
C TYR A 132 -11.77 6.24 6.63
N GLY A 133 -12.97 6.04 7.18
CA GLY A 133 -13.28 5.05 8.23
C GLY A 133 -12.63 5.30 9.60
N ALA A 134 -11.42 5.87 9.60
CA ALA A 134 -10.76 6.50 10.73
C ALA A 134 -11.43 7.84 11.05
N GLY A 135 -12.55 7.77 11.77
CA GLY A 135 -13.12 8.96 12.41
C GLY A 135 -12.06 9.69 13.25
N ALA A 136 -12.14 11.03 13.27
CA ALA A 136 -11.25 11.85 14.07
C ALA A 136 -11.43 11.56 15.57
N GLU A 137 -10.33 11.35 16.29
CA GLU A 137 -10.38 11.17 17.74
C GLU A 137 -9.98 12.46 18.47
N LEU A 138 -10.72 12.79 19.54
CA LEU A 138 -10.53 14.03 20.30
C LEU A 138 -9.66 13.77 21.53
N LEU A 139 -8.51 14.43 21.60
CA LEU A 139 -7.57 14.35 22.72
C LEU A 139 -7.35 15.71 23.37
N ASP A 140 -7.10 15.71 24.69
CA ASP A 140 -6.87 16.93 25.46
C ASP A 140 -5.39 17.30 25.48
N PHE A 141 -4.89 17.78 24.34
CA PHE A 141 -3.51 18.29 24.24
C PHE A 141 -3.26 19.46 25.19
N GLY A 142 -4.29 20.27 25.48
CA GLY A 142 -4.20 21.49 26.27
C GLY A 142 -3.89 21.25 27.75
N GLN A 143 -4.56 20.28 28.38
CA GLN A 143 -4.40 19.98 29.82
C GLN A 143 -3.72 18.62 30.07
N ALA A 144 -3.72 17.71 29.10
CA ALA A 144 -3.15 16.37 29.21
C ALA A 144 -2.30 15.98 27.97
N PRO A 145 -1.25 16.76 27.63
CA PRO A 145 -0.42 16.50 26.45
C PRO A 145 0.29 15.14 26.51
N GLU A 146 0.89 14.78 27.64
CA GLU A 146 1.62 13.52 27.79
C GLU A 146 0.69 12.28 27.82
N PRO A 147 -0.44 12.27 28.57
CA PRO A 147 -1.45 11.22 28.42
C PRO A 147 -1.95 11.09 26.97
N SER A 148 -2.16 12.20 26.26
CA SER A 148 -2.56 12.19 24.84
C SER A 148 -1.49 11.54 23.94
N ARG A 149 -0.19 11.84 24.18
CA ARG A 149 0.94 11.19 23.48
C ARG A 149 0.94 9.68 23.71
N LEU A 150 0.75 9.25 24.96
CA LEU A 150 0.71 7.83 25.32
C LEU A 150 -0.49 7.09 24.69
N THR A 151 -1.69 7.70 24.66
CA THR A 151 -2.85 7.16 23.94
C THR A 151 -2.55 6.94 22.47
N ILE A 152 -1.90 7.90 21.82
CA ILE A 152 -1.52 7.79 20.41
C ILE A 152 -0.50 6.67 20.18
N ASN A 153 0.56 6.60 21.00
CA ASN A 153 1.58 5.55 20.91
C ASN A 153 1.02 4.16 21.17
N HIS A 154 0.12 4.00 22.15
CA HIS A 154 -0.58 2.74 22.39
C HIS A 154 -1.39 2.29 21.17
N TRP A 155 -2.18 3.21 20.58
CA TRP A 155 -2.96 2.91 19.38
C TRP A 155 -2.08 2.51 18.19
N VAL A 156 -0.96 3.19 17.96
CA VAL A 156 0.00 2.81 16.90
C VAL A 156 0.63 1.45 17.18
N SER A 157 1.01 1.18 18.44
CA SER A 157 1.58 -0.10 18.86
C SER A 157 0.61 -1.26 18.61
N ASP A 158 -0.66 -1.12 19.01
CA ASP A 158 -1.72 -2.12 18.78
C ASP A 158 -1.90 -2.41 17.29
N ARG A 159 -2.00 -1.35 16.47
CA ARG A 159 -2.19 -1.46 15.02
C ARG A 159 -0.98 -2.03 14.29
N THR A 160 0.21 -1.97 14.87
CA THR A 160 1.47 -2.44 14.29
C THR A 160 2.02 -3.69 14.98
N LYS A 161 1.19 -4.42 15.76
CA LYS A 161 1.59 -5.64 16.49
C LYS A 161 2.84 -5.43 17.35
N THR A 162 2.89 -4.29 18.05
CA THR A 162 4.03 -3.82 18.87
C THR A 162 5.35 -3.57 18.11
N LYS A 163 5.37 -3.62 16.77
CA LYS A 163 6.57 -3.32 15.99
C LYS A 163 6.93 -1.84 16.04
N ILE A 164 5.95 -0.94 16.15
CA ILE A 164 6.15 0.49 16.34
C ILE A 164 5.57 0.87 17.71
N PRO A 165 6.32 0.63 18.81
CA PRO A 165 5.82 0.86 20.17
C PRO A 165 5.74 2.35 20.55
N GLU A 166 6.53 3.21 19.89
CA GLU A 166 6.58 4.65 20.15
C GLU A 166 6.80 5.41 18.83
N LEU A 167 5.72 5.94 18.25
CA LEU A 167 5.77 6.80 17.04
C LEU A 167 6.10 8.26 17.40
N LEU A 168 5.57 8.76 18.51
CA LEU A 168 5.72 10.13 18.99
C LEU A 168 6.70 10.18 20.18
N PRO A 169 7.90 10.79 20.03
CA PRO A 169 8.83 10.99 21.14
C PRO A 169 8.24 11.86 22.26
N GLU A 170 8.76 11.74 23.49
CA GLU A 170 8.46 12.67 24.58
C GLU A 170 8.64 14.15 24.15
N GLY A 171 7.80 15.03 24.68
CA GLY A 171 7.81 16.47 24.36
C GLY A 171 7.28 16.85 22.97
N THR A 172 6.82 15.89 22.15
CA THR A 172 6.26 16.13 20.80
C THR A 172 4.84 16.70 20.81
N ILE A 173 4.10 16.50 21.90
CA ILE A 173 2.77 17.08 22.11
C ILE A 173 2.87 18.04 23.29
N ASP A 174 2.30 19.23 23.13
CA ASP A 174 2.27 20.30 24.10
C ASP A 174 0.87 20.95 24.18
N SER A 175 0.73 21.97 25.03
CA SER A 175 -0.53 22.66 25.26
C SER A 175 -1.00 23.56 24.10
N ILE A 176 -0.16 23.80 23.08
CA ILE A 176 -0.52 24.57 21.88
C ILE A 176 -0.82 23.68 20.66
N THR A 177 -0.49 22.39 20.72
CA THR A 177 -0.81 21.39 19.70
C THR A 177 -2.32 21.41 19.38
N GLN A 178 -2.65 21.56 18.10
CA GLN A 178 -4.03 21.60 17.60
C GLN A 178 -4.45 20.30 16.91
N THR A 179 -3.51 19.66 16.20
CA THR A 179 -3.76 18.48 15.39
C THR A 179 -2.48 17.66 15.28
N VAL A 180 -2.61 16.34 15.45
CA VAL A 180 -1.54 15.39 15.17
C VAL A 180 -2.02 14.44 14.07
N LEU A 181 -1.16 14.21 13.08
CA LEU A 181 -1.39 13.25 12.02
C LEU A 181 -0.42 12.09 12.18
N THR A 182 -0.94 10.90 12.45
CA THR A 182 -0.11 9.69 12.63
C THR A 182 -0.23 8.76 11.45
N ASN A 183 0.92 8.25 11.02
CA ASN A 183 1.05 7.36 9.90
C ASN A 183 2.03 6.23 10.25
N ALA A 184 1.51 5.01 10.41
CA ALA A 184 2.35 3.83 10.56
C ALA A 184 1.85 2.68 9.67
N VAL A 185 2.78 1.90 9.13
CA VAL A 185 2.45 0.75 8.27
C VAL A 185 3.16 -0.50 8.75
N TYR A 186 2.37 -1.56 8.87
CA TYR A 186 2.80 -2.91 9.17
C TYR A 186 2.31 -3.81 8.03
N PHE A 187 3.22 -4.59 7.45
CA PHE A 187 2.89 -5.57 6.43
C PHE A 187 3.57 -6.90 6.73
N LYS A 188 2.79 -7.96 6.59
CA LYS A 188 3.17 -9.35 6.77
C LYS A 188 2.56 -10.20 5.66
N GLY A 189 3.37 -10.88 4.86
CA GLY A 189 2.90 -11.75 3.79
C GLY A 189 3.89 -12.87 3.51
N THR A 190 3.40 -14.10 3.37
CA THR A 190 4.21 -15.27 3.02
C THR A 190 4.50 -15.26 1.52
N TRP A 191 5.73 -15.60 1.09
CA TRP A 191 6.04 -15.78 -0.32
C TRP A 191 5.12 -16.83 -0.96
N GLU A 192 4.72 -16.63 -2.22
CA GLU A 192 4.10 -17.71 -3.00
C GLU A 192 5.07 -18.90 -3.08
N LYS A 193 6.37 -18.59 -3.19
CA LYS A 193 7.49 -19.53 -3.27
C LYS A 193 8.55 -19.17 -2.24
N ALA A 194 8.44 -19.78 -1.06
CA ALA A 194 9.38 -19.61 0.04
C ALA A 194 10.78 -20.13 -0.31
N PHE A 195 11.79 -19.63 0.39
CA PHE A 195 13.15 -20.15 0.35
C PHE A 195 13.29 -21.31 1.34
N GLU A 196 14.17 -22.27 1.05
CA GLU A 196 14.50 -23.31 2.03
C GLU A 196 15.54 -22.80 3.03
N LYS A 197 15.25 -22.94 4.32
CA LYS A 197 16.14 -22.44 5.40
C LYS A 197 17.52 -23.11 5.42
N THR A 198 17.63 -24.31 4.84
CA THR A 198 18.90 -25.04 4.67
C THR A 198 19.81 -24.44 3.59
N ASP A 199 19.24 -23.66 2.67
CA ASP A 199 19.95 -23.11 1.52
C ASP A 199 20.44 -21.67 1.78
N THR A 200 19.99 -21.06 2.88
CA THR A 200 20.50 -19.77 3.39
C THR A 200 21.93 -19.92 3.93
N GLN A 201 22.87 -19.10 3.45
CA GLN A 201 24.27 -19.16 3.87
C GLN A 201 24.87 -17.77 4.15
N PRO A 202 25.70 -17.61 5.21
CA PRO A 202 26.45 -16.39 5.45
C PRO A 202 27.38 -16.06 4.28
N THR A 203 27.11 -14.95 3.60
CA THR A 203 27.81 -14.52 2.38
C THR A 203 28.33 -13.09 2.54
N PRO A 204 29.56 -12.76 2.06
CA PRO A 204 30.03 -11.39 2.04
C PRO A 204 29.18 -10.51 1.13
N PHE A 205 28.72 -9.40 1.66
CA PHE A 205 27.88 -8.41 0.99
C PHE A 205 28.64 -7.09 0.86
N HIS A 206 28.54 -6.43 -0.30
CA HIS A 206 29.25 -5.19 -0.58
C HIS A 206 28.35 -3.97 -0.41
N GLY A 207 28.71 -3.09 0.53
CA GLY A 207 28.05 -1.81 0.76
C GLY A 207 28.34 -0.80 -0.35
N SER A 208 27.40 0.13 -0.57
CA SER A 208 27.54 1.26 -1.51
C SER A 208 28.62 2.27 -1.10
N ASP A 209 28.98 2.28 0.19
CA ASP A 209 30.13 2.99 0.75
C ASP A 209 31.47 2.24 0.55
N GLY A 210 31.45 1.07 -0.09
CA GLY A 210 32.61 0.21 -0.28
C GLY A 210 32.94 -0.69 0.91
N THR A 211 32.17 -0.66 2.00
CA THR A 211 32.32 -1.61 3.10
C THR A 211 31.95 -3.03 2.65
N THR A 212 32.33 -4.03 3.44
CA THR A 212 31.92 -5.41 3.21
C THR A 212 31.59 -6.06 4.54
N PHE A 213 30.40 -6.64 4.64
CA PHE A 213 29.87 -7.24 5.87
C PHE A 213 29.17 -8.57 5.53
N PRO A 214 29.11 -9.55 6.45
CA PRO A 214 28.37 -10.78 6.21
C PRO A 214 26.86 -10.54 6.27
N VAL A 215 26.11 -11.19 5.38
CA VAL A 215 24.64 -11.29 5.45
C VAL A 215 24.21 -12.74 5.29
N ASP A 216 23.08 -13.12 5.87
CA ASP A 216 22.45 -14.40 5.59
C ASP A 216 21.78 -14.30 4.20
N LEU A 217 22.39 -14.92 3.20
CA LEU A 217 21.93 -14.88 1.81
C LEU A 217 21.07 -16.11 1.53
N MET A 218 19.77 -15.90 1.36
CA MET A 218 18.81 -16.93 0.98
C MET A 218 18.97 -17.27 -0.50
N ARG A 219 18.75 -18.52 -0.89
CA ARG A 219 18.88 -18.98 -2.28
C ARG A 219 17.70 -19.87 -2.67
N GLN A 220 17.17 -19.68 -3.88
CA GLN A 220 16.27 -20.64 -4.52
C GLN A 220 16.40 -20.58 -6.05
N THR A 221 15.95 -21.61 -6.76
CA THR A 221 15.71 -21.54 -8.21
C THR A 221 14.25 -21.84 -8.50
N SER A 222 13.55 -20.91 -9.14
CA SER A 222 12.15 -21.14 -9.56
C SER A 222 11.75 -20.22 -10.70
N ARG A 223 10.51 -20.38 -11.17
CA ARG A 223 9.92 -19.48 -12.16
C ARG A 223 9.37 -18.21 -11.51
N PHE A 224 9.90 -17.06 -11.89
CA PHE A 224 9.46 -15.74 -11.44
C PHE A 224 9.23 -14.80 -12.64
N PRO A 225 8.32 -13.83 -12.55
CA PRO A 225 8.28 -12.75 -13.52
C PRO A 225 9.58 -11.93 -13.44
N TYR A 226 10.24 -11.77 -14.58
CA TYR A 226 11.56 -11.20 -14.72
C TYR A 226 11.67 -10.40 -16.01
N ALA A 227 12.48 -9.34 -16.00
CA ALA A 227 12.86 -8.56 -17.17
C ALA A 227 14.26 -7.97 -16.97
N GLU A 228 14.92 -7.55 -18.06
CA GLU A 228 16.14 -6.74 -17.97
C GLU A 228 16.28 -5.80 -19.17
N ASP A 229 17.00 -4.70 -18.98
CA ASP A 229 17.38 -3.76 -20.04
C ASP A 229 18.89 -3.43 -20.00
N GLU A 230 19.30 -2.23 -20.43
CA GLU A 230 20.70 -1.76 -20.31
C GLU A 230 21.09 -1.41 -18.87
N TRP A 231 20.14 -1.05 -18.02
CA TRP A 231 20.33 -0.42 -16.72
C TRP A 231 20.04 -1.34 -15.54
N VAL A 232 18.98 -2.15 -15.62
CA VAL A 232 18.49 -2.96 -14.50
C VAL A 232 18.17 -4.40 -14.90
N GLN A 233 18.27 -5.28 -13.91
CA GLN A 233 17.50 -6.53 -13.84
C GLN A 233 16.30 -6.27 -12.92
N ALA A 234 15.10 -6.63 -13.38
CA ALA A 234 13.84 -6.49 -12.65
C ALA A 234 13.28 -7.88 -12.31
N LEU A 235 12.97 -8.13 -11.04
CA LEU A 235 12.40 -9.39 -10.55
C LEU A 235 11.11 -9.10 -9.76
N GLU A 236 10.03 -9.84 -10.03
CA GLU A 236 8.79 -9.85 -9.26
C GLU A 236 8.76 -11.12 -8.40
N MET A 237 8.57 -10.97 -7.09
CA MET A 237 8.39 -12.07 -6.13
C MET A 237 6.98 -11.98 -5.54
N PRO A 238 6.02 -12.78 -6.05
CA PRO A 238 4.65 -12.77 -5.55
C PRO A 238 4.55 -13.28 -4.11
N TYR A 239 3.63 -12.69 -3.34
CA TYR A 239 3.15 -13.26 -2.08
C TYR A 239 1.98 -14.22 -2.35
N ARG A 240 1.67 -15.08 -1.37
CA ARG A 240 0.45 -15.88 -1.40
C ARG A 240 -0.78 -15.00 -1.59
N GLY A 241 -1.76 -15.51 -2.31
CA GLY A 241 -2.97 -14.78 -2.74
C GLY A 241 -2.84 -14.15 -4.12
N GLY A 242 -1.62 -13.84 -4.59
CA GLY A 242 -1.38 -13.28 -5.92
C GLY A 242 -1.76 -11.79 -6.09
N ASP A 243 -2.45 -11.20 -5.11
CA ASP A 243 -2.77 -9.76 -5.11
C ASP A 243 -1.51 -8.90 -5.01
N LEU A 244 -0.56 -9.28 -4.14
CA LEU A 244 0.60 -8.44 -3.78
C LEU A 244 1.92 -9.11 -4.16
N SER A 245 2.91 -8.29 -4.52
CA SER A 245 4.25 -8.73 -4.95
C SER A 245 5.34 -7.77 -4.49
N LEU A 246 6.56 -8.29 -4.37
CA LEU A 246 7.78 -7.51 -4.23
C LEU A 246 8.46 -7.38 -5.60
N VAL A 247 8.54 -6.17 -6.15
CA VAL A 247 9.34 -5.87 -7.35
C VAL A 247 10.73 -5.39 -6.90
N VAL A 248 11.76 -5.85 -7.58
CA VAL A 248 13.17 -5.71 -7.17
C VAL A 248 13.96 -5.21 -8.38
N LEU A 249 14.44 -3.96 -8.33
CA LEU A 249 15.22 -3.34 -9.41
C LEU A 249 16.71 -3.29 -9.02
N LEU A 250 17.50 -4.14 -9.65
CA LEU A 250 18.93 -4.32 -9.40
C LEU A 250 19.75 -3.68 -10.54
N PRO A 251 20.64 -2.70 -10.29
CA PRO A 251 21.52 -2.14 -11.32
C PRO A 251 22.44 -3.20 -11.93
N LYS A 252 22.59 -3.18 -13.26
CA LYS A 252 23.48 -4.12 -13.98
C LYS A 252 24.96 -3.82 -13.74
N GLU A 253 25.82 -4.80 -14.01
CA GLU A 253 27.27 -4.69 -13.87
C GLU A 253 27.81 -3.40 -14.54
N GLY A 254 28.49 -2.55 -13.77
CA GLY A 254 29.00 -1.25 -14.23
C GLY A 254 28.04 -0.06 -14.10
N LYS A 255 26.81 -0.24 -13.60
CA LYS A 255 25.86 0.83 -13.25
C LYS A 255 25.81 1.03 -11.73
N THR A 256 25.49 2.22 -11.24
CA THR A 256 25.25 2.47 -9.80
C THR A 256 23.76 2.62 -9.49
N LEU A 257 23.36 2.48 -8.22
CA LEU A 257 21.98 2.80 -7.79
C LEU A 257 21.59 4.23 -8.20
N GLY A 258 22.47 5.20 -7.94
CA GLY A 258 22.28 6.60 -8.31
C GLY A 258 22.10 6.84 -9.81
N ASP A 259 22.50 5.92 -10.69
CA ASP A 259 22.21 6.03 -12.13
C ASP A 259 20.84 5.48 -12.50
N VAL A 260 20.34 4.49 -11.77
CA VAL A 260 18.97 3.97 -11.88
C VAL A 260 17.99 4.99 -11.28
N GLU A 261 18.30 5.59 -10.13
CA GLU A 261 17.47 6.61 -9.47
C GLU A 261 17.27 7.85 -10.36
N LYS A 262 18.30 8.31 -11.07
CA LYS A 262 18.16 9.41 -12.06
C LYS A 262 17.22 9.10 -13.23
N ARG A 263 16.90 7.83 -13.45
CA ARG A 263 15.98 7.35 -14.51
C ARG A 263 14.60 6.99 -13.96
N LEU A 264 14.49 6.82 -12.65
CA LEU A 264 13.25 6.43 -11.97
C LEU A 264 12.19 7.54 -12.09
N ASN A 265 11.20 7.28 -12.93
CA ASN A 265 10.00 8.08 -13.14
C ASN A 265 8.82 7.12 -13.42
N PRO A 266 7.55 7.56 -13.34
CA PRO A 266 6.42 6.62 -13.46
C PRO A 266 6.38 5.86 -14.78
N GLY A 267 6.71 6.50 -15.90
CA GLY A 267 6.70 5.84 -17.22
C GLY A 267 7.84 4.82 -17.39
N GLN A 268 9.02 5.10 -16.84
CA GLN A 268 10.12 4.13 -16.83
C GLN A 268 9.82 2.95 -15.90
N LEU A 269 9.20 3.19 -14.75
CA LEU A 269 8.76 2.15 -13.84
C LEU A 269 7.66 1.27 -14.47
N GLU A 270 6.65 1.89 -15.09
CA GLU A 270 5.60 1.19 -15.84
C GLU A 270 6.23 0.33 -16.95
N THR A 271 7.22 0.84 -17.67
CA THR A 271 7.97 0.08 -18.70
C THR A 271 8.67 -1.14 -18.12
N TRP A 272 9.39 -1.01 -17.00
CA TRP A 272 10.06 -2.13 -16.35
C TRP A 272 9.07 -3.19 -15.84
N VAL A 273 7.96 -2.78 -15.23
CA VAL A 273 6.94 -3.70 -14.69
C VAL A 273 6.15 -4.37 -15.81
N ALA A 274 5.80 -3.66 -16.88
CA ALA A 274 5.09 -4.22 -18.03
C ALA A 274 5.95 -5.24 -18.81
N GLY A 275 7.28 -5.13 -18.74
CA GLY A 275 8.22 -6.07 -19.35
C GLY A 275 8.33 -7.43 -18.66
N LEU A 276 7.83 -7.58 -17.42
CA LEU A 276 8.02 -8.78 -16.59
C LEU A 276 7.34 -10.03 -17.17
N GLN A 277 8.13 -11.07 -17.47
CA GLN A 277 7.66 -12.36 -18.00
C GLN A 277 8.20 -13.56 -17.20
N ASN A 278 7.48 -14.68 -17.17
CA ASN A 278 7.82 -15.83 -16.32
C ASN A 278 9.04 -16.62 -16.82
N HIS A 279 10.23 -16.28 -16.33
CA HIS A 279 11.50 -16.98 -16.58
C HIS A 279 11.90 -17.86 -15.41
N GLU A 280 12.77 -18.86 -15.64
CA GLU A 280 13.43 -19.60 -14.57
C GLU A 280 14.66 -18.84 -14.10
N VAL A 281 14.64 -18.44 -12.82
CA VAL A 281 15.63 -17.55 -12.21
C VAL A 281 16.19 -18.22 -10.95
N GLU A 282 17.51 -18.25 -10.85
CA GLU A 282 18.22 -18.52 -9.59
C GLU A 282 18.36 -17.19 -8.83
N VAL A 283 17.65 -17.10 -7.71
CA VAL A 283 17.51 -15.89 -6.89
C VAL A 283 18.35 -16.05 -5.63
N PHE A 284 19.29 -15.13 -5.43
CA PHE A 284 19.98 -14.92 -4.16
C PHE A 284 19.48 -13.62 -3.54
N PHE A 285 18.91 -13.70 -2.32
CA PHE A 285 18.21 -12.58 -1.68
C PHE A 285 18.60 -12.52 -0.20
N PRO A 286 19.17 -11.41 0.31
CA PRO A 286 19.64 -11.36 1.70
C PRO A 286 18.47 -11.16 2.67
N LYS A 287 18.56 -11.81 3.84
CA LYS A 287 17.70 -11.50 4.98
C LYS A 287 18.07 -10.13 5.52
N PHE A 288 17.07 -9.32 5.82
CA PHE A 288 17.30 -8.01 6.44
C PHE A 288 16.10 -7.59 7.28
N THR A 289 16.34 -6.63 8.17
CA THR A 289 15.30 -5.85 8.84
C THR A 289 15.59 -4.39 8.59
N SER A 290 14.57 -3.63 8.18
CA SER A 290 14.64 -2.19 7.97
C SER A 290 13.57 -1.50 8.81
N ARG A 291 13.96 -0.42 9.48
CA ARG A 291 13.05 0.49 10.18
C ARG A 291 13.39 1.89 9.72
N PHE A 292 12.38 2.61 9.24
CA PHE A 292 12.53 3.99 8.83
C PHE A 292 11.53 4.83 9.59
N ARG A 293 12.02 5.87 10.27
CA ARG A 293 11.22 6.81 11.06
C ARG A 293 11.63 8.24 10.69
N ARG A 294 10.67 9.09 10.36
CA ARG A 294 10.94 10.48 9.97
C ARG A 294 9.78 11.41 10.31
N ASN A 295 10.10 12.62 10.77
CA ASN A 295 9.15 13.73 10.81
C ASN A 295 9.26 14.49 9.49
N LEU A 296 8.27 14.34 8.61
CA LEU A 296 8.31 14.77 7.20
C LEU A 296 8.10 16.27 6.86
N PRO A 297 7.74 17.21 7.77
CA PRO A 297 7.59 18.62 7.39
C PRO A 297 8.77 19.25 6.64
N PRO A 298 10.07 18.97 6.95
CA PRO A 298 11.18 19.50 6.16
C PRO A 298 11.16 18.99 4.70
N ASP A 299 10.86 17.71 4.52
CA ASP A 299 10.81 17.06 3.19
C ASP A 299 9.64 17.60 2.37
N LEU A 300 8.45 17.67 2.97
CA LEU A 300 7.23 18.18 2.33
C LEU A 300 7.32 19.69 2.02
N LYS A 301 7.99 20.49 2.87
CA LYS A 301 8.36 21.90 2.59
C LYS A 301 9.31 22.04 1.40
N SER A 302 10.20 21.06 1.20
CA SER A 302 11.13 21.02 0.07
C SER A 302 10.47 20.58 -1.26
N LEU A 303 9.33 19.89 -1.19
CA LEU A 303 8.50 19.51 -2.33
C LEU A 303 7.53 20.63 -2.75
N GLY A 304 7.05 21.43 -1.80
CA GLY A 304 6.22 22.60 -2.10
C GLY A 304 5.18 22.95 -1.04
N ILE A 305 4.86 22.02 -0.13
CA ILE A 305 3.87 22.24 0.92
C ILE A 305 4.51 23.09 2.03
N ARG A 306 4.30 24.41 1.99
CA ARG A 306 4.91 25.37 2.91
C ARG A 306 3.88 25.94 3.88
N ARG A 307 2.75 26.41 3.35
CA ARG A 307 1.67 27.05 4.13
C ARG A 307 1.02 26.11 5.13
N ALA A 308 0.88 24.82 4.80
CA ALA A 308 0.24 23.86 5.71
C ALA A 308 0.96 23.68 7.05
N PHE A 309 2.24 24.06 7.13
CA PHE A 309 3.12 23.93 8.30
C PHE A 309 3.60 25.30 8.81
N ASP A 310 2.79 26.34 8.59
CA ASP A 310 3.10 27.74 8.89
C ASP A 310 1.90 28.34 9.65
N PRO A 311 2.06 28.71 10.94
CA PRO A 311 0.93 29.14 11.77
C PRO A 311 0.26 30.43 11.27
N ASP A 312 1.00 31.30 10.57
CA ASP A 312 0.50 32.60 10.10
C ASP A 312 -0.15 32.52 8.71
N ARG A 313 0.10 31.42 7.97
CA ARG A 313 -0.27 31.28 6.55
C ARG A 313 -1.06 30.02 6.20
N ALA A 314 -1.29 29.12 7.16
CA ALA A 314 -2.12 27.93 6.99
C ALA A 314 -3.61 28.30 6.94
N ASP A 315 -4.28 28.00 5.83
CA ASP A 315 -5.73 28.08 5.74
C ASP A 315 -6.37 26.69 5.89
N PHE A 316 -6.67 26.33 7.14
CA PHE A 316 -7.51 25.19 7.51
C PHE A 316 -8.89 25.65 8.03
N SER A 317 -9.44 26.74 7.47
CA SER A 317 -10.79 27.25 7.79
C SER A 317 -11.91 26.23 7.57
N GLY A 318 -11.66 25.22 6.72
CA GLY A 318 -12.53 24.07 6.51
C GLY A 318 -12.47 23.02 7.62
N VAL A 319 -11.47 23.02 8.50
CA VAL A 319 -11.44 22.17 9.72
C VAL A 319 -12.24 22.82 10.84
N ARG A 320 -12.00 24.11 11.11
CA ARG A 320 -12.73 24.95 12.07
C ARG A 320 -12.63 26.42 11.64
N PRO A 321 -13.56 27.30 12.06
CA PRO A 321 -13.43 28.74 11.82
C PRO A 321 -12.07 29.28 12.33
N LEU A 322 -11.41 30.11 11.52
CA LEU A 322 -10.11 30.69 11.88
C LEU A 322 -10.25 31.61 13.10
N ARG A 323 -9.30 31.48 14.02
CA ARG A 323 -9.15 32.30 15.23
C ARG A 323 -7.73 32.87 15.26
N PRO A 324 -7.53 34.20 15.28
CA PRO A 324 -6.19 34.79 15.29
C PRO A 324 -5.32 34.38 16.49
N ASP A 325 -5.97 34.06 17.61
CA ASP A 325 -5.39 33.59 18.87
C ASP A 325 -5.20 32.06 18.93
N GLU A 326 -5.80 31.30 18.01
CA GLU A 326 -5.64 29.85 17.90
C GLU A 326 -5.45 29.40 16.42
N PRO A 327 -4.31 29.74 15.78
CA PRO A 327 -4.02 29.27 14.43
C PRO A 327 -4.02 27.74 14.35
N ILE A 328 -4.58 27.20 13.28
CA ILE A 328 -4.58 25.76 13.00
C ILE A 328 -3.68 25.47 11.80
N PHE A 329 -2.69 24.61 12.03
CA PHE A 329 -1.68 24.20 11.06
C PHE A 329 -1.22 22.77 11.40
N ILE A 330 -0.54 22.11 10.47
CA ILE A 330 0.08 20.81 10.70
C ILE A 330 1.39 21.02 11.45
N SER A 331 1.43 20.67 12.74
CA SER A 331 2.64 20.79 13.55
C SER A 331 3.69 19.72 13.17
N HIS A 332 3.25 18.47 13.02
CA HIS A 332 4.10 17.32 12.74
C HIS A 332 3.44 16.33 11.79
N VAL A 333 4.26 15.58 11.05
CA VAL A 333 3.85 14.41 10.25
C VAL A 333 4.85 13.31 10.52
N PHE A 334 4.53 12.45 11.48
CA PHE A 334 5.38 11.30 11.82
C PHE A 334 5.02 10.12 10.93
N HIS A 335 6.02 9.67 10.19
CA HIS A 335 6.00 8.43 9.45
C HIS A 335 6.91 7.42 10.13
N GLU A 336 6.41 6.22 10.39
CA GLU A 336 7.26 5.06 10.68
C GLU A 336 6.80 3.83 9.92
N ALA A 337 7.76 3.13 9.31
CA ALA A 337 7.54 1.91 8.57
C ALA A 337 8.56 0.85 9.00
N PHE A 338 8.08 -0.37 9.22
CA PHE A 338 8.88 -1.53 9.60
C PHE A 338 8.77 -2.62 8.53
N LEU A 339 9.91 -3.22 8.17
CA LEU A 339 10.00 -4.30 7.19
C LEU A 339 11.01 -5.34 7.67
N GLN A 340 10.62 -6.61 7.69
CA GLN A 340 11.52 -7.74 7.91
C GLN A 340 11.34 -8.71 6.75
N VAL A 341 12.44 -9.15 6.12
CA VAL A 341 12.41 -10.14 5.05
C VAL A 341 13.22 -11.38 5.46
N ASP A 342 12.59 -12.54 5.30
CA ASP A 342 13.11 -13.86 5.65
C ASP A 342 12.67 -14.93 4.63
N GLU A 343 13.00 -16.19 4.90
CA GLU A 343 12.77 -17.32 4.00
C GLU A 343 11.28 -17.61 3.77
N GLU A 344 10.45 -17.32 4.76
CA GLU A 344 9.00 -17.57 4.71
C GLU A 344 8.28 -16.44 3.98
N GLY A 345 8.75 -15.19 4.11
CA GLY A 345 8.05 -14.06 3.55
C GLY A 345 8.63 -12.70 3.92
N THR A 346 7.69 -11.77 4.03
CA THR A 346 7.85 -10.53 4.76
C THR A 346 7.13 -10.68 6.10
N GLU A 347 7.89 -10.54 7.17
CA GLU A 347 7.59 -10.79 8.58
C GLU A 347 6.93 -12.13 8.95
N ALA A 348 7.75 -13.10 9.37
CA ALA A 348 7.31 -14.23 10.18
C ALA A 348 8.03 -14.32 11.54
N THR A 349 7.39 -15.00 12.50
CA THR A 349 7.99 -15.39 13.78
C THR A 349 7.79 -16.88 13.98
N ALA A 350 8.77 -17.66 13.52
CA ALA A 350 8.96 -19.11 13.68
C ALA A 350 7.87 -20.06 13.13
N ALA A 351 8.20 -20.76 12.03
CA ALA A 351 7.57 -22.02 11.64
C ALA A 351 8.56 -23.19 11.47
N THR A 352 8.11 -24.39 11.85
CA THR A 352 8.77 -25.70 11.67
C THR A 352 8.03 -26.57 10.65
N ALA A 353 8.71 -26.98 9.59
CA ALA A 353 8.41 -28.20 8.81
C ALA A 353 9.65 -28.59 7.98
N VAL A 354 9.85 -29.88 7.73
CA VAL A 354 10.91 -30.43 6.87
C VAL A 354 10.25 -31.25 5.78
N VAL A 355 10.66 -31.06 4.52
CA VAL A 355 10.28 -31.94 3.40
C VAL A 355 11.55 -32.29 2.63
N MET A 356 11.74 -33.57 2.30
CA MET A 356 12.85 -34.05 1.48
C MET A 356 12.40 -34.30 0.04
N GLY A 357 13.22 -33.92 -0.93
CA GLY A 357 13.04 -34.21 -2.36
C GLY A 357 14.39 -34.48 -3.04
N VAL A 358 14.39 -35.25 -4.13
CA VAL A 358 15.62 -35.73 -4.79
C VAL A 358 15.68 -35.29 -6.26
N GLY A 359 16.68 -34.45 -6.57
CA GLY A 359 17.55 -34.55 -7.76
C GLY A 359 17.02 -34.26 -9.17
N ALA A 360 17.73 -33.36 -9.87
CA ALA A 360 18.14 -33.49 -11.28
C ALA A 360 19.21 -32.43 -11.61
N ALA A 361 19.97 -32.60 -12.69
CA ALA A 361 20.91 -31.56 -13.16
C ALA A 361 20.12 -30.41 -13.82
N ALA A 362 20.35 -29.18 -13.37
CA ALA A 362 19.59 -28.01 -13.83
C ALA A 362 19.96 -27.59 -15.26
N PRO A 363 18.99 -27.13 -16.07
CA PRO A 363 19.29 -26.32 -17.25
C PRO A 363 19.90 -24.96 -16.82
N SER A 364 20.42 -24.19 -17.77
CA SER A 364 20.98 -22.86 -17.51
C SER A 364 19.89 -21.87 -17.08
N SER A 365 19.80 -21.61 -15.78
CA SER A 365 18.95 -20.58 -15.17
C SER A 365 19.52 -19.18 -15.39
N LEU A 366 18.66 -18.15 -15.28
CA LEU A 366 19.10 -16.76 -15.19
C LEU A 366 19.57 -16.47 -13.75
N LEU A 367 20.75 -15.89 -13.59
CA LEU A 367 21.29 -15.52 -12.27
C LEU A 367 20.80 -14.13 -11.84
N PHE A 368 20.21 -14.05 -10.65
CA PHE A 368 19.86 -12.82 -9.96
C PHE A 368 20.46 -12.79 -8.55
N GLU A 369 21.57 -12.07 -8.39
CA GLU A 369 22.31 -11.98 -7.12
C GLU A 369 22.18 -10.58 -6.50
N LEU A 370 21.38 -10.46 -5.43
CA LEU A 370 20.85 -9.18 -4.96
C LEU A 370 21.78 -8.43 -3.97
N THR A 371 21.98 -7.12 -4.22
CA THR A 371 22.75 -6.22 -3.33
C THR A 371 21.91 -5.02 -2.81
N VAL A 372 21.12 -5.26 -1.76
CA VAL A 372 20.21 -4.33 -1.03
C VAL A 372 20.80 -2.96 -0.59
N HIS A 373 20.15 -1.84 -0.97
CA HIS A 373 20.44 -0.50 -0.38
C HIS A 373 19.23 0.44 -0.20
N SER A 374 18.07 0.24 -0.84
CA SER A 374 16.90 1.14 -0.69
C SER A 374 15.56 0.51 -1.07
N PHE A 375 14.48 1.08 -0.53
CA PHE A 375 13.12 0.54 -0.61
C PHE A 375 12.06 1.65 -0.78
N ILE A 376 11.08 1.42 -1.64
CA ILE A 376 9.82 2.16 -1.77
C ILE A 376 8.68 1.14 -1.60
N LEU A 377 7.74 1.38 -0.69
CA LEU A 377 6.44 0.72 -0.83
C LEU A 377 5.66 1.47 -1.91
N SER A 378 4.97 0.81 -2.84
CA SER A 378 4.00 1.48 -3.71
C SER A 378 2.74 0.63 -3.84
N ALA A 379 1.59 1.30 -3.95
CA ALA A 379 0.34 0.65 -4.34
C ALA A 379 0.15 0.89 -5.83
N THR A 380 0.93 0.18 -6.66
CA THR A 380 0.92 0.36 -8.12
C THR A 380 0.00 -0.68 -8.76
N ALA A 381 -1.16 -0.24 -9.25
CA ALA A 381 -2.13 -1.09 -9.93
C ALA A 381 -1.70 -1.39 -11.39
N LEU A 382 -0.69 -2.24 -11.57
CA LEU A 382 -0.13 -2.58 -12.89
C LEU A 382 -0.41 -4.04 -13.27
N ARG A 383 -1.66 -4.34 -13.65
CA ARG A 383 -2.03 -5.45 -14.56
C ARG A 383 -3.51 -5.42 -14.94
N GLU A 384 -3.88 -4.57 -15.90
CA GLU A 384 -5.02 -4.90 -16.78
C GLU A 384 -4.51 -5.78 -17.92
N ARG A 385 -4.67 -7.10 -17.80
CA ARG A 385 -4.29 -8.05 -18.85
C ARG A 385 -5.30 -8.02 -20.00
N PHE A 386 -5.11 -7.09 -20.93
CA PHE A 386 -5.75 -7.16 -22.24
C PHE A 386 -5.19 -8.36 -23.04
N PHE A 387 -5.95 -9.46 -23.04
CA PHE A 387 -5.84 -10.51 -24.05
C PHE A 387 -7.14 -10.58 -24.85
N SER A 388 -7.22 -9.79 -25.92
CA SER A 388 -8.23 -10.03 -26.95
C SER A 388 -7.73 -11.11 -27.90
N TRP A 389 -8.45 -12.23 -28.00
CA TRP A 389 -8.06 -13.36 -28.85
C TRP A 389 -8.52 -13.09 -30.29
N GLY A 390 -7.69 -12.40 -31.07
CA GLY A 390 -7.88 -12.19 -32.50
C GLY A 390 -7.32 -13.35 -33.32
N ALA A 391 -8.03 -14.48 -33.38
CA ALA A 391 -7.60 -15.64 -34.17
C ALA A 391 -7.80 -15.39 -35.67
N SER A 392 -6.80 -14.81 -36.34
CA SER A 392 -6.75 -14.77 -37.81
C SER A 392 -6.14 -16.09 -38.35
N TRP A 393 -7.00 -16.99 -38.83
CA TRP A 393 -6.58 -18.09 -39.69
C TRP A 393 -6.73 -17.67 -41.15
N GLY A 394 -5.62 -17.70 -41.90
CA GLY A 394 -5.59 -17.29 -43.30
C GLY A 394 -5.39 -18.47 -44.26
N ARG A 395 -6.30 -18.54 -45.25
CA ARG A 395 -6.31 -19.35 -46.50
C ARG A 395 -7.11 -20.66 -46.48
N GLY A 396 -7.97 -20.82 -47.49
CA GLY A 396 -8.79 -22.02 -47.75
C GLY A 396 -10.00 -21.68 -48.61
N GLU A 397 -9.88 -21.85 -49.92
CA GLU A 397 -10.76 -21.35 -50.98
C GLU A 397 -12.24 -21.84 -50.99
N ALA A 398 -13.10 -20.93 -51.46
CA ALA A 398 -14.19 -21.15 -52.41
C ALA A 398 -15.32 -22.19 -52.15
N LEU A 399 -16.55 -21.68 -52.01
CA LEU A 399 -17.70 -21.86 -52.92
C LEU A 399 -19.04 -21.68 -52.16
N GLU A 400 -19.63 -20.50 -52.25
CA GLU A 400 -21.08 -20.35 -52.08
C GLU A 400 -21.70 -20.22 -53.48
N THR A 401 -22.74 -21.02 -53.74
CA THR A 401 -23.67 -20.78 -54.84
C THR A 401 -25.07 -20.58 -54.27
N GLU A 402 -25.72 -19.56 -54.80
CA GLU A 402 -27.00 -18.99 -54.41
C GLU A 402 -28.18 -19.91 -54.76
N ASN A 403 -29.15 -20.11 -53.83
CA ASN A 403 -30.56 -20.26 -54.23
C ASN A 403 -31.61 -20.11 -53.11
N GLN A 404 -32.48 -19.11 -53.28
CA GLN A 404 -33.96 -19.14 -53.23
C GLN A 404 -34.73 -19.79 -52.04
N ASN A 405 -35.38 -18.86 -51.31
CA ASN A 405 -36.71 -18.84 -50.63
C ASN A 405 -37.85 -19.73 -51.24
N PRO A 406 -39.07 -19.82 -50.65
CA PRO A 406 -39.57 -19.89 -49.25
C PRO A 406 -40.42 -21.17 -48.96
N ASP A 407 -40.88 -21.40 -47.71
CA ASP A 407 -42.27 -21.91 -47.53
C ASP A 407 -42.95 -21.60 -46.16
N THR A 408 -44.28 -21.54 -46.26
CA THR A 408 -45.45 -21.33 -45.39
C THR A 408 -45.50 -21.55 -43.85
N SER A 409 -46.44 -20.80 -43.24
CA SER A 409 -46.99 -20.84 -41.85
C SER A 409 -48.03 -22.00 -41.67
N PRO A 410 -48.80 -22.21 -40.54
CA PRO A 410 -49.06 -21.34 -39.37
C PRO A 410 -49.23 -22.00 -37.96
N CYS A 411 -49.61 -21.14 -36.99
CA CYS A 411 -50.15 -21.31 -35.61
C CYS A 411 -51.31 -22.35 -35.44
N PRO A 412 -51.89 -22.65 -34.22
CA PRO A 412 -52.01 -21.80 -33.01
C PRO A 412 -52.04 -22.42 -31.57
N SER A 413 -51.84 -21.54 -30.56
CA SER A 413 -52.51 -21.41 -29.23
C SER A 413 -52.97 -22.59 -28.34
N LEU A 414 -52.83 -22.42 -27.00
CA LEU A 414 -53.97 -22.42 -26.04
C LEU A 414 -53.61 -21.86 -24.64
N ARG A 415 -54.63 -21.59 -23.79
CA ARG A 415 -54.59 -20.72 -22.59
C ARG A 415 -55.07 -21.38 -21.28
N ARG A 416 -54.43 -20.98 -20.16
CA ARG A 416 -55.00 -20.63 -18.82
C ARG A 416 -55.60 -21.69 -17.83
N ARG A 417 -55.41 -21.36 -16.53
CA ARG A 417 -56.09 -21.83 -15.27
C ARG A 417 -55.70 -23.25 -14.77
N GLY A 418 -55.63 -23.56 -13.46
CA GLY A 418 -55.59 -22.69 -12.26
C GLY A 418 -56.01 -23.33 -10.91
N ARG A 419 -55.15 -23.19 -9.86
CA ARG A 419 -55.42 -23.10 -8.39
C ARG A 419 -55.91 -24.31 -7.53
N LYS A 420 -55.24 -24.47 -6.36
CA LYS A 420 -55.59 -25.18 -5.07
C LYS A 420 -55.62 -26.73 -5.11
N GLY A 421 -55.17 -27.51 -4.10
CA GLY A 421 -54.53 -27.27 -2.78
C GLY A 421 -53.63 -28.49 -2.39
N LYS A 422 -53.42 -28.97 -1.15
CA LYS A 422 -53.78 -28.59 0.25
C LYS A 422 -52.95 -29.47 1.25
N ASP A 423 -52.95 -29.16 2.56
CA ASP A 423 -52.51 -29.98 3.73
C ASP A 423 -50.98 -30.18 3.95
N ARG A 424 -50.41 -30.20 5.18
CA ARG A 424 -51.00 -30.44 6.53
C ARG A 424 -50.16 -29.84 7.71
N MET A 425 -50.84 -29.25 8.71
CA MET A 425 -50.57 -29.19 10.19
C MET A 425 -49.22 -28.74 10.84
N SER A 426 -49.34 -28.23 12.09
CA SER A 426 -48.30 -27.81 13.06
C SER A 426 -48.81 -28.14 14.50
N PRO A 427 -48.21 -27.65 15.62
CA PRO A 427 -46.86 -27.81 16.22
C PRO A 427 -46.95 -28.55 17.61
N PRO A 428 -46.00 -28.41 18.59
CA PRO A 428 -46.10 -27.33 19.60
C PRO A 428 -44.79 -26.82 20.27
N ASN A 429 -44.94 -25.85 21.19
CA ASN A 429 -43.93 -25.02 21.91
C ASN A 429 -43.25 -25.63 23.18
N ARG A 430 -42.10 -25.03 23.57
CA ARG A 430 -41.74 -24.46 24.92
C ARG A 430 -40.49 -23.55 24.74
N ARG A 431 -40.43 -22.26 25.14
CA ARG A 431 -40.41 -21.61 26.50
C ARG A 431 -39.14 -21.94 27.33
N GLN A 432 -38.43 -21.04 28.03
CA GLN A 432 -38.50 -19.57 28.27
C GLN A 432 -37.22 -19.03 29.01
N PHE A 433 -36.80 -17.77 28.74
CA PHE A 433 -36.22 -16.74 29.66
C PHE A 433 -34.79 -16.95 30.28
N PHE A 434 -34.00 -15.97 30.76
CA PHE A 434 -34.05 -14.48 30.98
C PHE A 434 -32.79 -13.83 30.28
N SER A 435 -32.71 -12.57 29.77
CA SER A 435 -32.84 -11.21 30.39
C SER A 435 -31.79 -10.96 31.51
N SER A 436 -31.09 -9.83 31.69
CA SER A 436 -31.02 -8.44 31.16
C SER A 436 -29.61 -7.87 31.56
N VAL A 437 -29.12 -6.65 31.30
CA VAL A 437 -29.63 -5.26 31.41
C VAL A 437 -28.77 -4.32 30.56
N VAL A 438 -29.37 -3.23 30.05
CA VAL A 438 -28.71 -2.05 29.46
C VAL A 438 -28.78 -0.91 30.47
N ASP A 439 -27.71 -0.14 30.67
CA ASP A 439 -27.79 1.14 31.39
C ASP A 439 -26.95 2.24 30.72
N THR A 440 -27.64 3.28 30.28
CA THR A 440 -27.11 4.61 29.89
C THR A 440 -27.64 5.67 30.86
N PRO A 441 -26.78 6.56 31.36
CA PRO A 441 -27.20 7.83 31.96
C PRO A 441 -26.52 9.04 31.22
N PRO A 442 -26.89 10.31 31.48
CA PRO A 442 -27.58 11.08 30.46
C PRO A 442 -26.92 12.42 30.09
N ALA A 443 -27.50 13.11 29.10
CA ALA A 443 -27.14 14.49 28.76
C ALA A 443 -27.67 15.50 29.78
N PHE A 444 -26.87 16.53 30.09
CA PHE A 444 -27.32 17.81 30.64
C PHE A 444 -26.35 18.93 30.22
N TRP A 445 -26.91 19.98 29.60
CA TRP A 445 -26.36 21.32 29.30
C TRP A 445 -25.01 21.43 28.59
#